data_AF-A0A183G336-F1
#
_entry.id   AF-A0A183G336-F1
#
_cell.length_a   1.000
_cell.length_b   1.000
_cell.length_c   1.000
_cell.angle_alpha   90.00
_cell.angle_beta   90.00
_cell.angle_gamma   90.00
#
_symmetry.space_group_name_H-M   'P 1'
#
loop_
_entity.id
_entity.type
_entity.pdbx_description
1 polymer ?
#
loop_
_entity_poly.entity_id
_entity_poly.type
_entity_poly.pdbx_seq_one_letter_code
_entity_poly.pdbx_strand_id
1 'polypeptide(L)'
;LSLVDALDTLIIMGNTTEFRRAVDLVLKSVKTDANVNVSVFETNIRIVGGLVSAHMLSGRVEGMQLEDGWPCSGPLLRLAKAMAARLLPAFNTGMVQFRSFVEIHTFASKRILSVSLMEPYLEMFDN
;
A
#
# COMPACT_ATOMS: atom_id res chain seq x y z
N LEU A 1 7.53 13.86 -4.07
CA LEU A 1 8.47 12.77 -3.78
C LEU A 1 8.12 12.25 -2.39
N SER A 2 7.84 10.96 -2.25
CA SER A 2 7.38 10.37 -0.99
C SER A 2 8.54 9.71 -0.23
N LEU A 3 8.39 9.54 1.08
CA LEU A 3 9.34 8.77 1.90
C LEU A 3 9.45 7.31 1.40
N VAL A 4 8.39 6.77 0.80
CA VAL A 4 8.36 5.44 0.20
C VAL A 4 9.29 5.35 -1.02
N ASP A 5 9.29 6.35 -1.91
CA ASP A 5 10.19 6.38 -3.08
C ASP A 5 11.68 6.37 -2.67
N ALA A 6 12.00 6.95 -1.51
CA ALA A 6 13.37 6.99 -1.00
C ALA A 6 13.86 5.62 -0.50
N LEU A 7 12.96 4.72 -0.08
CA LEU A 7 13.31 3.38 0.42
C LEU A 7 14.07 2.55 -0.62
N ASP A 8 13.61 2.58 -1.86
CA ASP A 8 14.22 1.84 -2.96
C ASP A 8 15.65 2.33 -3.22
N THR A 9 15.86 3.65 -3.13
CA THR A 9 17.19 4.26 -3.30
C THR A 9 18.14 3.89 -2.15
N LEU A 10 17.65 3.89 -0.90
CA LEU A 10 18.46 3.55 0.27
C LEU A 10 18.97 2.11 0.20
N ILE A 11 18.15 1.18 -0.29
CA ILE A 11 18.56 -0.21 -0.50
C ILE A 11 19.62 -0.31 -1.61
N ILE A 12 19.41 0.35 -2.75
CA ILE A 12 20.36 0.32 -3.87
C ILE A 12 21.73 0.89 -3.45
N MET A 13 21.73 1.93 -2.61
CA MET A 13 22.97 2.51 -2.07
C MET A 13 23.63 1.67 -0.97
N GLY A 14 23.02 0.54 -0.57
CA GLY A 14 23.54 -0.33 0.48
C GLY A 14 23.42 0.26 1.90
N ASN A 15 22.66 1.35 2.08
CA ASN A 15 22.50 1.98 3.38
C ASN A 15 21.37 1.31 4.19
N THR A 16 21.67 0.12 4.70
CA THR A 16 20.73 -0.73 5.44
C THR A 16 20.27 -0.12 6.76
N THR A 17 21.11 0.67 7.43
CA THR A 17 20.75 1.35 8.68
C THR A 17 19.70 2.43 8.44
N GLU A 18 19.92 3.30 7.46
CA GLU A 18 18.93 4.32 7.13
C GLU A 18 17.67 3.71 6.50
N PHE A 19 17.79 2.63 5.74
CA PHE A 19 16.62 1.90 5.27
C PHE A 19 15.72 1.44 6.43
N ARG A 20 16.29 0.81 7.46
CA ARG A 20 15.52 0.35 8.65
C ARG A 20 14.83 1.51 9.36
N ARG A 21 15.56 2.62 9.56
CA ARG A 21 15.00 3.84 10.16
C ARG A 21 13.87 4.42 9.31
N ALA A 22 14.05 4.47 7.99
CA ALA A 22 13.06 4.99 7.06
C ALA A 22 11.81 4.09 7.01
N VAL A 23 11.95 2.76 7.05
CA VAL A 23 10.82 1.84 7.15
C VAL A 23 10.00 2.09 8.43
N ASP A 24 10.65 2.23 9.58
CA ASP A 24 9.97 2.54 10.83
C ASP A 24 9.21 3.88 10.76
N LEU A 25 9.82 4.90 10.16
CA LEU A 25 9.17 6.18 9.89
C LEU A 25 7.97 6.04 8.96
N VAL A 26 8.06 5.25 7.88
CA VAL A 26 6.95 4.99 6.96
C VAL A 26 5.79 4.35 7.72
N LEU A 27 6.05 3.29 8.49
CA LEU A 27 5.01 2.58 9.24
C LEU A 27 4.33 3.46 10.30
N LYS A 28 5.05 4.41 10.89
CA LYS A 28 4.50 5.35 11.89
C LYS A 28 3.80 6.57 11.29
N SER A 29 4.28 7.08 10.15
CA SER A 29 3.84 8.36 9.59
C SER A 29 2.78 8.22 8.50
N VAL A 30 2.76 7.10 7.78
CA VAL A 30 1.85 6.92 6.65
C VAL A 30 0.45 6.58 7.17
N LYS A 31 -0.44 7.57 7.07
CA LYS A 31 -1.86 7.43 7.36
C LYS A 31 -2.60 6.95 6.11
N THR A 32 -3.34 5.85 6.24
CA THR A 32 -4.12 5.24 5.13
C THR A 32 -5.51 5.86 4.96
N ASP A 33 -5.86 6.82 5.80
CA ASP A 33 -7.16 7.46 5.92
C ASP A 33 -7.12 8.99 5.66
N ALA A 34 -6.08 9.45 4.97
CA ALA A 34 -5.95 10.86 4.62
C ALA A 34 -6.97 11.26 3.54
N ASN A 35 -7.88 12.17 3.88
CA ASN A 35 -8.86 12.74 2.94
C ASN A 35 -8.19 13.68 1.93
N VAL A 36 -7.53 13.10 0.93
CA VAL A 36 -6.85 13.78 -0.15
C VAL A 36 -7.23 13.16 -1.49
N ASN A 37 -7.36 14.02 -2.51
CA ASN A 37 -7.53 13.57 -3.87
C ASN A 37 -6.16 13.16 -4.44
N VAL A 38 -5.98 11.88 -4.76
CA VAL A 38 -4.71 11.35 -5.28
C VAL A 38 -4.86 10.84 -6.70
N SER A 39 -3.77 10.94 -7.47
CA SER A 39 -3.67 10.27 -8.76
C SER A 39 -3.58 8.76 -8.54
N VAL A 40 -4.50 8.00 -9.14
CA VAL A 40 -4.54 6.54 -9.00
C VAL A 40 -3.31 5.91 -9.65
N PHE A 41 -2.86 6.43 -10.79
CA PHE A 41 -1.65 5.96 -11.48
C PHE A 41 -0.41 6.17 -10.61
N GLU A 42 -0.16 7.40 -10.16
CA GLU A 42 1.03 7.74 -9.37
C GLU A 42 1.06 6.99 -8.05
N THR A 43 -0.09 6.87 -7.38
CA THR A 43 -0.19 6.15 -6.10
C THR A 43 0.10 4.66 -6.28
N ASN A 44 -0.37 4.06 -7.39
CA ASN A 44 -0.10 2.66 -7.67
C ASN A 44 1.39 2.42 -7.93
N ILE A 45 2.02 3.18 -8.82
CA ILE A 45 3.41 2.91 -9.22
C ILE A 45 4.45 3.33 -8.16
N ARG A 46 4.20 4.40 -7.40
CA ARG A 46 5.14 4.95 -6.41
C ARG A 46 4.91 4.42 -5.00
N ILE A 47 3.65 4.44 -4.54
CA ILE A 47 3.35 4.08 -3.15
C ILE A 47 3.15 2.57 -3.02
N VAL A 48 2.21 1.97 -3.75
CA VAL A 48 1.95 0.53 -3.67
C VAL A 48 3.16 -0.26 -4.18
N GLY A 49 3.69 0.12 -5.35
CA GLY A 49 4.91 -0.48 -5.91
C GLY A 49 6.11 -0.39 -4.97
N GLY A 50 6.40 0.79 -4.43
CA GLY A 50 7.54 0.99 -3.52
C GLY A 50 7.39 0.23 -2.19
N LEU A 51 6.19 0.17 -1.60
CA LEU A 51 5.96 -0.60 -0.38
C LEU A 51 6.13 -2.11 -0.59
N VAL A 52 5.67 -2.65 -1.72
CA VAL A 52 5.85 -4.08 -2.06
C VAL A 52 7.33 -4.38 -2.32
N SER A 53 8.02 -3.51 -3.07
CA SER A 53 9.46 -3.63 -3.32
C SER A 53 10.26 -3.60 -2.02
N ALA A 54 10.01 -2.60 -1.16
CA ALA A 54 10.65 -2.49 0.14
C ALA A 54 10.38 -3.72 1.03
N HIS A 55 9.17 -4.28 1.00
CA HIS A 55 8.82 -5.50 1.74
C HIS A 55 9.63 -6.73 1.26
N MET A 56 9.75 -6.92 -0.05
CA MET A 56 10.56 -8.01 -0.63
C MET A 56 12.05 -7.82 -0.34
N LEU A 57 12.55 -6.59 -0.44
CA LEU A 57 13.95 -6.28 -0.24
C LEU A 57 14.36 -6.30 1.24
N SER A 58 13.41 -6.08 2.16
CA SER A 58 13.63 -6.18 3.61
C SER A 58 14.20 -7.54 4.02
N GLY A 59 13.85 -8.62 3.32
CA GLY A 59 14.41 -9.96 3.57
C GLY A 59 15.89 -10.12 3.23
N ARG A 60 16.47 -9.14 2.52
CA ARG A 60 17.89 -9.10 2.14
C ARG A 60 18.69 -8.11 2.99
N VAL A 61 18.04 -7.43 3.93
CA VAL A 61 18.66 -6.41 4.79
C VAL A 61 19.08 -7.05 6.11
N GLU A 62 20.38 -7.05 6.39
CA GLU A 62 20.92 -7.58 7.63
C GLU A 62 20.37 -6.81 8.86
N GLY A 63 19.93 -7.55 9.88
CA GLY A 63 19.39 -6.96 11.11
C GLY A 63 18.00 -6.33 10.96
N MET A 64 17.28 -6.61 9.87
CA MET A 64 15.86 -6.29 9.74
C MET A 64 15.03 -7.30 10.54
N GLN A 65 14.06 -6.80 11.31
CA GLN A 65 13.12 -7.66 12.04
C GLN A 65 11.97 -8.02 11.09
N LEU A 66 11.84 -9.30 10.78
CA LEU A 66 10.77 -9.83 9.94
C LEU A 66 9.76 -10.55 10.83
N GLU A 67 8.47 -10.40 10.52
CA GLU A 67 7.40 -11.11 11.22
C GLU A 67 7.34 -12.59 10.78
N ASP A 68 6.80 -13.43 11.67
CA ASP A 68 6.53 -14.84 11.35
C ASP A 68 5.56 -14.92 10.14
N GLY A 69 5.94 -15.72 9.13
CA GLY A 69 5.20 -15.87 7.88
C GLY A 69 5.67 -14.95 6.73
N TRP A 70 6.75 -14.20 6.91
CA TRP A 70 7.43 -13.54 5.78
C TRP A 70 7.83 -14.60 4.72
N PRO A 71 7.61 -14.37 3.40
CA PRO A 71 7.29 -13.10 2.75
C PRO A 71 5.79 -12.79 2.59
N CYS A 72 4.89 -13.71 2.98
CA CYS A 72 3.45 -13.56 2.79
C CYS A 72 2.77 -12.71 3.88
N SER A 73 3.46 -12.42 4.97
CA SER A 73 3.04 -11.50 6.03
C SER A 73 4.09 -10.40 6.25
N GLY A 74 3.65 -9.27 6.81
CA GLY A 74 4.55 -8.21 7.24
C GLY A 74 3.88 -6.83 7.26
N PRO A 75 4.45 -5.88 8.02
CA PRO A 75 3.84 -4.57 8.21
C PRO A 75 3.84 -3.74 6.92
N LEU A 76 4.90 -3.81 6.12
CA LEU A 76 4.99 -3.14 4.83
C LEU A 76 3.97 -3.70 3.82
N LEU A 77 3.83 -5.03 3.76
CA LEU A 77 2.84 -5.68 2.89
C LEU A 77 1.40 -5.33 3.31
N ARG A 78 1.09 -5.32 4.61
CA ARG A 78 -0.22 -4.89 5.11
C ARG A 78 -0.52 -3.44 4.74
N LEU A 79 0.47 -2.55 4.84
CA LEU A 79 0.33 -1.17 4.43
C LEU A 79 0.08 -1.06 2.91
N ALA A 80 0.81 -1.82 2.09
CA ALA A 80 0.59 -1.88 0.65
C ALA A 80 -0.82 -2.37 0.30
N LYS A 81 -1.29 -3.45 0.93
CA LYS A 81 -2.66 -3.99 0.76
C LYS A 81 -3.71 -2.94 1.14
N ALA A 82 -3.52 -2.26 2.27
CA ALA A 82 -4.43 -1.21 2.72
C ALA A 82 -4.51 -0.04 1.72
N MET A 83 -3.36 0.41 1.19
CA MET A 83 -3.32 1.48 0.18
C MET A 83 -3.95 1.05 -1.14
N ALA A 84 -3.66 -0.16 -1.62
CA ALA A 84 -4.26 -0.70 -2.84
C ALA A 84 -5.79 -0.84 -2.72
N ALA A 85 -6.29 -1.29 -1.56
CA ALA A 85 -7.72 -1.40 -1.31
C ALA A 85 -8.44 -0.05 -1.42
N ARG A 86 -7.78 1.06 -1.07
CA ARG A 86 -8.33 2.42 -1.22
C ARG A 86 -8.41 2.89 -2.67
N LEU A 87 -7.65 2.28 -3.58
CA LEU A 87 -7.71 2.58 -5.01
C LEU A 87 -8.84 1.82 -5.71
N LEU A 88 -9.40 0.76 -5.12
CA LEU A 88 -10.47 -0.06 -5.72
C LEU A 88 -11.69 0.75 -6.21
N PRO A 89 -12.19 1.78 -5.49
CA PRO A 89 -13.29 2.61 -5.98
C PRO A 89 -13.02 3.31 -7.33
N ALA A 90 -11.75 3.52 -7.71
CA ALA A 90 -11.37 4.08 -9.01
C ALA A 90 -11.82 3.22 -10.19
N PHE A 91 -11.94 1.91 -9.95
CA PHE A 91 -12.23 0.89 -10.93
C PHE A 91 -13.72 0.49 -10.95
N ASN A 92 -14.52 0.98 -10.00
CA ASN A 92 -15.96 0.72 -9.93
C ASN A 92 -16.75 1.73 -10.80
N THR A 93 -16.29 1.94 -12.02
CA THR A 93 -16.97 2.72 -13.05
C THR A 93 -17.37 1.79 -14.20
N GLY A 94 -18.54 2.06 -14.80
CA GLY A 94 -18.97 1.33 -16.00
C GLY A 94 -17.87 1.29 -17.05
N MET A 95 -17.72 0.11 -17.67
CA MET A 95 -16.64 -0.30 -18.56
C MET A 95 -15.93 0.86 -19.30
N VAL A 96 -14.61 0.91 -19.13
CA VAL A 96 -13.62 1.73 -19.87
C VAL A 96 -13.35 3.16 -19.34
N GLN A 97 -14.07 3.66 -18.33
CA GLN A 97 -13.76 5.00 -17.79
C GLN A 97 -12.96 4.93 -16.49
N PHE A 98 -11.63 4.81 -16.59
CA PHE A 98 -10.74 4.91 -15.44
C PHE A 98 -10.81 6.32 -14.81
N ARG A 99 -11.16 6.41 -13.52
CA ARG A 99 -11.03 7.68 -12.80
C ARG A 99 -9.55 7.93 -12.52
N SER A 100 -8.99 8.98 -13.13
CA SER A 100 -7.61 9.39 -12.89
C SER A 100 -7.35 9.78 -11.43
N PHE A 101 -8.40 10.15 -10.71
CA PHE A 101 -8.39 10.71 -9.37
C PHE A 101 -9.42 10.03 -8.46
N VAL A 102 -9.02 9.72 -7.23
CA VAL A 102 -9.90 9.20 -6.17
C VAL A 102 -9.59 9.92 -4.86
N GLU A 103 -10.64 10.30 -4.13
CA GLU A 103 -10.53 10.79 -2.75
C GLU A 103 -10.44 9.61 -1.78
N ILE A 104 -9.37 9.58 -0.98
CA ILE A 104 -9.17 8.55 0.05
C ILE A 104 -9.95 8.97 1.32
N HIS A 105 -11.23 8.63 1.43
CA HIS A 105 -12.02 8.92 2.64
C HIS A 105 -11.91 7.83 3.72
N THR A 106 -11.97 8.23 4.99
CA THR A 106 -12.24 7.33 6.13
C THR A 106 -13.59 6.66 5.93
N PHE A 107 -13.63 5.33 5.79
CA PHE A 107 -14.87 4.56 5.68
C PHE A 107 -15.51 4.37 7.07
N ALA A 108 -15.75 5.47 7.78
CA ALA A 108 -16.61 5.48 8.96
C ALA A 108 -18.02 5.87 8.50
N SER A 109 -18.86 4.87 8.28
CA SER A 109 -20.32 5.02 8.19
C SER A 109 -20.86 5.98 7.12
N LYS A 110 -20.76 5.58 5.85
CA LYS A 110 -21.89 5.74 4.92
C LYS A 110 -22.15 4.38 4.27
N ARG A 111 -23.21 3.73 4.74
CA ARG A 111 -23.85 2.57 4.13
C ARG A 111 -24.31 2.98 2.72
N ILE A 112 -23.40 2.90 1.75
CA ILE A 112 -23.71 3.02 0.33
C ILE A 112 -24.08 1.61 -0.15
N LEU A 113 -25.31 1.49 -0.64
CA LEU A 113 -26.00 0.30 -1.09
C LEU A 113 -25.37 -0.28 -2.38
N SER A 114 -24.10 -0.67 -2.36
CA SER A 114 -23.48 -1.44 -3.45
C SER A 114 -22.54 -2.56 -2.97
N VAL A 115 -22.49 -2.83 -1.65
CA VAL A 115 -21.62 -3.86 -1.05
C VAL A 115 -22.18 -5.29 -1.20
N SER A 116 -23.37 -5.46 -1.80
CA SER A 116 -23.96 -6.78 -2.05
C SER A 116 -23.38 -7.54 -3.26
N LEU A 117 -22.42 -6.97 -4.00
CA LEU A 117 -21.84 -7.61 -5.21
C LEU A 117 -20.36 -8.01 -5.07
N MET A 118 -19.70 -7.75 -3.93
CA MET A 118 -18.24 -7.89 -3.80
C MET A 118 -17.76 -8.86 -2.71
N GLU A 119 -18.68 -9.40 -1.89
CA GLU A 119 -18.41 -10.52 -0.97
C GLU A 119 -17.78 -11.75 -1.67
N PRO A 120 -18.21 -12.21 -2.86
CA PRO A 120 -17.64 -13.42 -3.45
C PRO A 120 -16.21 -13.25 -4.02
N TYR A 121 -15.67 -12.03 -4.11
CA TYR A 121 -14.32 -11.79 -4.64
C TYR A 121 -13.25 -11.68 -3.54
N LEU A 122 -13.64 -11.41 -2.30
CA LEU A 122 -12.71 -11.32 -1.17
C LEU A 122 -12.31 -12.69 -0.64
N GLU A 123 -13.20 -13.70 -0.73
CA GLU A 123 -12.87 -15.09 -0.34
C GLU A 123 -11.93 -15.81 -1.32
N MET A 124 -11.68 -15.26 -2.52
CA MET A 124 -10.80 -15.88 -3.51
C MET A 124 -9.30 -15.66 -3.21
N PHE A 125 -8.96 -14.73 -2.31
CA PHE A 125 -7.56 -14.38 -1.98
C PHE A 125 -7.11 -14.89 -0.60
N ASP A 126 -7.96 -15.65 0.11
CA ASP A 126 -7.66 -16.26 1.42
C ASP A 126 -7.55 -17.81 1.33
N ASN A 127 -6.98 -18.33 0.24
CA ASN A 127 -6.55 -19.75 0.13
C ASN A 127 -5.05 -19.86 -0.11
#